data_AF-A0A5S3RHJ1-F1
#
_entry.id   AF-A0A5S3RHJ1-F1
#
_cell.length_a   1.000
_cell.length_b   1.000
_cell.length_c   1.000
_cell.angle_alpha   90.00
_cell.angle_beta   90.00
_cell.angle_gamma   90.00
#
_symmetry.space_group_name_H-M   'P 1'
#
loop_
_entity.id
_entity.type
_entity.pdbx_description
1 polymer ?
#
loop_
_entity_poly.entity_id
_entity_poly.type
_entity_poly.pdbx_seq_one_letter_code
_entity_poly.pdbx_strand_id
1 'polypeptide(L)'
;MKQTIFVATLLLILSGCQSTTPQYYYGSYERNLYEFFRGDGQSLEEQVNQLESSIARAEVKQISPAPGMYAHLGYLYLMQGDNGKGFAYFEQEKQLYPESRQYIDFLLKNAQGE
;
A
#
# COMPACT_ATOMS: atom_id res chain seq x y z
N MET A 1 -7.56 -1.57 -53.94
CA MET A 1 -6.53 -2.47 -53.37
C MET A 1 -5.50 -1.75 -52.50
N LYS A 2 -4.87 -0.65 -52.93
CA LYS A 2 -3.95 0.13 -52.06
C LYS A 2 -4.64 0.80 -50.86
N GLN A 3 -5.85 1.35 -51.06
CA GLN A 3 -6.65 2.03 -50.02
C GLN A 3 -7.11 1.05 -48.90
N THR A 4 -7.45 -0.18 -49.26
CA THR A 4 -7.90 -1.22 -48.30
C THR A 4 -6.77 -1.74 -47.42
N ILE A 5 -5.52 -1.74 -47.92
CA ILE A 5 -4.34 -2.12 -47.14
C ILE A 5 -4.04 -1.05 -46.07
N PHE A 6 -4.21 0.23 -46.39
CA PHE A 6 -3.97 1.33 -45.46
C PHE A 6 -4.93 1.31 -44.25
N VAL A 7 -6.21 1.00 -44.50
CA VAL A 7 -7.23 0.89 -43.45
C VAL A 7 -6.98 -0.31 -42.53
N ALA A 8 -6.55 -1.44 -43.09
CA ALA A 8 -6.22 -2.64 -42.31
C ALA A 8 -5.00 -2.42 -41.39
N THR A 9 -3.96 -1.72 -41.87
CA THR A 9 -2.80 -1.36 -41.05
C THR A 9 -3.18 -0.39 -39.94
N LEU A 10 -4.07 0.58 -40.18
CA LEU A 10 -4.52 1.53 -39.16
C LEU A 10 -5.30 0.85 -38.02
N LEU A 11 -6.11 -0.16 -38.33
CA LEU A 11 -6.87 -0.92 -37.34
C LEU A 11 -5.99 -1.78 -36.41
N LEU A 12 -4.85 -2.28 -36.89
CA LEU A 12 -3.91 -3.02 -36.01
C LEU A 12 -3.25 -2.12 -34.96
N ILE A 13 -2.98 -0.84 -35.29
CA ILE A 13 -2.28 0.10 -34.39
C ILE A 13 -3.18 0.52 -33.21
N LEU A 14 -4.51 0.39 -33.34
CA LEU A 14 -5.46 0.74 -32.27
C LEU A 14 -5.68 -0.38 -31.24
N SER A 15 -5.05 -1.55 -31.39
CA SER A 15 -5.17 -2.68 -30.45
C SER A 15 -4.08 -2.67 -29.36
N GLY A 16 -4.06 -1.61 -28.54
CA GLY A 16 -3.07 -1.44 -27.46
C GLY A 16 -3.64 -1.37 -26.03
N CYS A 17 -4.94 -1.61 -25.84
CA CYS A 17 -5.55 -1.48 -24.52
C CYS A 17 -5.38 -2.79 -23.71
N GLN A 18 -4.22 -2.95 -23.07
CA GLN A 18 -4.03 -3.95 -22.02
C GLN A 18 -4.62 -3.37 -20.72
N SER A 19 -5.74 -3.93 -20.25
CA SER A 19 -6.18 -3.65 -18.88
C SER A 19 -5.15 -4.24 -17.93
N THR A 20 -4.38 -3.39 -17.25
CA THR A 20 -3.38 -3.83 -16.27
C THR A 20 -4.10 -4.27 -15.00
N THR A 21 -3.84 -5.49 -14.57
CA THR A 21 -4.26 -5.94 -13.24
C THR A 21 -3.47 -5.14 -12.20
N PRO A 22 -4.13 -4.60 -11.16
CA PRO A 22 -3.44 -3.84 -10.12
C PRO A 22 -2.40 -4.73 -9.43
N GLN A 23 -1.15 -4.28 -9.42
CA GLN A 23 -0.02 -4.98 -8.80
C GLN A 23 -0.15 -5.03 -7.28
N TYR A 24 -0.83 -4.04 -6.70
CA TYR A 24 -0.99 -3.88 -5.26
C TYR A 24 -2.45 -3.68 -4.88
N TYR A 25 -2.81 -4.15 -3.70
CA TYR A 25 -4.12 -3.97 -3.12
C TYR A 25 -4.12 -2.81 -2.13
N TYR A 26 -4.83 -1.73 -2.48
CA TYR A 26 -4.99 -0.56 -1.62
C TYR A 26 -6.23 -0.65 -0.72
N GLY A 27 -7.29 -1.35 -1.14
CA GLY A 27 -8.54 -1.43 -0.38
C GLY A 27 -9.10 -0.03 -0.05
N SER A 28 -9.34 0.25 1.24
CA SER A 28 -9.75 1.58 1.72
C SER A 28 -8.58 2.45 2.20
N TYR A 29 -7.33 2.00 2.03
CA TYR A 29 -6.15 2.62 2.63
C TYR A 29 -6.02 4.12 2.34
N GLU A 30 -6.19 4.53 1.08
CA GLU A 30 -6.00 5.93 0.67
C GLU A 30 -6.98 6.87 1.39
N ARG A 31 -8.23 6.44 1.55
CA ARG A 31 -9.25 7.20 2.28
C ARG A 31 -8.86 7.31 3.76
N ASN A 32 -8.48 6.20 4.36
CA ASN A 32 -8.13 6.14 5.78
C ASN A 32 -6.89 7.00 6.08
N LEU A 33 -5.89 6.96 5.20
CA LEU A 33 -4.70 7.81 5.28
C LEU A 33 -5.07 9.29 5.20
N TYR A 34 -5.96 9.66 4.29
CA TYR A 34 -6.44 11.02 4.17
C TYR A 34 -7.23 11.47 5.42
N GLU A 35 -8.10 10.62 5.95
CA GLU A 35 -8.88 10.90 7.17
C GLU A 35 -7.97 11.07 8.41
N PHE A 36 -6.94 10.23 8.55
CA PHE A 36 -5.92 10.36 9.58
C PHE A 36 -5.25 11.73 9.55
N PHE A 37 -4.76 12.17 8.39
CA PHE A 37 -4.08 13.46 8.26
C PHE A 37 -5.02 14.66 8.39
N ARG A 38 -6.31 14.50 8.04
CA ARG A 38 -7.31 15.56 8.24
C ARG A 38 -7.63 15.78 9.72
N GLY A 39 -7.33 14.79 10.58
CA GLY A 39 -7.65 14.83 12.00
C GLY A 39 -9.13 14.52 12.27
N ASP A 40 -9.82 13.93 11.31
CA ASP A 40 -11.25 13.65 11.40
C ASP A 40 -11.50 12.37 12.20
N GLY A 41 -11.69 12.53 13.51
CA GLY A 41 -12.67 11.82 14.34
C GLY A 41 -12.56 10.31 14.57
N GLN A 42 -11.83 9.54 13.75
CA GLN A 42 -11.67 8.10 13.98
C GLN A 42 -10.67 7.86 15.10
N SER A 43 -11.09 7.04 16.06
CA SER A 43 -10.19 6.57 17.10
C SER A 43 -9.00 5.83 16.48
N LEU A 44 -7.87 5.86 17.17
CA LEU A 44 -6.66 5.16 16.72
C LEU A 44 -6.91 3.64 16.53
N GLU A 45 -7.78 3.06 17.36
CA GLU A 45 -8.21 1.66 17.24
C GLU A 45 -9.02 1.41 15.96
N GLU A 46 -9.93 2.30 15.60
CA GLU A 46 -10.72 2.19 14.38
C GLU A 46 -9.84 2.26 13.12
N GLN A 47 -8.84 3.13 13.13
CA GLN A 47 -7.88 3.24 12.03
C GLN A 47 -7.02 1.98 11.86
N VAL A 48 -6.53 1.41 12.98
CA VAL A 48 -5.82 0.12 12.97
C VAL A 48 -6.71 -0.98 12.39
N ASN A 49 -7.94 -1.12 12.89
CA ASN A 49 -8.88 -2.16 12.45
C ASN A 49 -9.18 -2.08 10.95
N GLN A 50 -9.40 -0.87 10.42
CA GLN A 50 -9.68 -0.71 8.99
C GLN A 50 -8.45 -1.01 8.11
N LEU A 51 -7.25 -0.68 8.59
CA LEU A 51 -6.01 -0.96 7.88
C LEU A 51 -5.70 -2.48 7.89
N GLU A 52 -5.81 -3.15 9.03
CA GLU A 52 -5.68 -4.60 9.15
C GLU A 52 -6.69 -5.34 8.26
N SER A 53 -7.94 -4.87 8.24
CA SER A 53 -8.98 -5.41 7.35
C SER A 53 -8.62 -5.25 5.86
N SER A 54 -7.95 -4.16 5.48
CA SER A 54 -7.49 -3.97 4.10
C SER A 54 -6.31 -4.89 3.75
N ILE A 55 -5.38 -5.08 4.68
CA ILE A 55 -4.25 -6.03 4.51
C ILE A 55 -4.76 -7.47 4.43
N ALA A 56 -5.65 -7.90 5.33
CA ALA A 56 -6.22 -9.25 5.31
C ALA A 56 -6.99 -9.53 4.01
N ARG A 57 -7.68 -8.52 3.45
CA ARG A 57 -8.34 -8.64 2.13
C ARG A 57 -7.33 -8.78 0.99
N ALA A 58 -6.17 -8.14 1.07
CA ALA A 58 -5.09 -8.32 0.11
C ALA A 58 -4.61 -9.79 0.11
N GLU A 59 -4.36 -10.34 1.30
CA GLU A 59 -3.93 -11.72 1.51
C GLU A 59 -4.96 -12.73 0.96
N VAL A 60 -6.25 -12.55 1.28
CA VAL A 60 -7.34 -13.39 0.75
C VAL A 60 -7.42 -13.33 -0.78
N LYS A 61 -7.14 -12.16 -1.37
CA LYS A 61 -7.11 -11.96 -2.83
C LYS A 61 -5.82 -12.45 -3.47
N GLN A 62 -4.83 -12.87 -2.69
CA GLN A 62 -3.49 -13.24 -3.15
C GLN A 62 -2.80 -12.11 -3.95
N ILE A 63 -3.07 -10.86 -3.57
CA ILE A 63 -2.42 -9.66 -4.11
C ILE A 63 -1.68 -9.02 -2.95
N SER A 64 -0.43 -8.62 -3.15
CA SER A 64 0.33 -7.94 -2.12
C SER A 64 -0.40 -6.65 -1.67
N PRO A 65 -0.38 -6.30 -0.37
CA PRO A 65 -0.74 -4.97 0.09
C PRO A 65 0.01 -3.88 -0.70
N ALA A 66 -0.39 -2.62 -0.57
CA ALA A 66 0.40 -1.53 -1.13
C ALA A 66 1.64 -1.24 -0.26
N PRO A 67 2.76 -0.82 -0.89
CA PRO A 67 3.90 -0.29 -0.15
C PRO A 67 3.46 0.79 0.85
N GLY A 68 4.02 0.77 2.04
CA GLY A 68 3.73 1.69 3.13
C GLY A 68 2.52 1.32 3.99
N MET A 69 1.71 0.32 3.62
CA MET A 69 0.58 -0.11 4.47
C MET A 69 1.06 -0.75 5.77
N TYR A 70 2.09 -1.60 5.74
CA TYR A 70 2.66 -2.17 6.96
C TYR A 70 3.42 -1.12 7.75
N ALA A 71 4.12 -0.20 7.07
CA ALA A 71 4.72 0.96 7.73
C ALA A 71 3.67 1.79 8.49
N HIS A 72 2.57 2.16 7.86
CA HIS A 72 1.52 2.95 8.52
C HIS A 72 0.90 2.17 9.68
N LEU A 73 0.63 0.87 9.52
CA LEU A 73 0.11 0.05 10.60
C LEU A 73 1.08 -0.01 11.80
N GLY A 74 2.38 -0.19 11.54
CA GLY A 74 3.42 -0.15 12.56
C GLY A 74 3.44 1.18 13.31
N TYR A 75 3.33 2.30 12.59
CA TYR A 75 3.24 3.64 13.17
C TYR A 75 2.01 3.81 14.07
N LEU A 76 0.83 3.36 13.64
CA LEU A 76 -0.39 3.44 14.45
C LEU A 76 -0.26 2.62 15.75
N TYR A 77 0.37 1.45 15.70
CA TYR A 77 0.64 0.65 16.90
C TYR A 77 1.64 1.31 17.85
N LEU A 78 2.67 1.98 17.34
CA LEU A 78 3.57 2.80 18.16
C LEU A 78 2.82 3.94 18.85
N MET A 79 1.88 4.60 18.15
CA MET A 79 1.03 5.63 18.75
C MET A 79 0.11 5.08 19.86
N GLN A 80 -0.29 3.80 19.77
CA GLN A 80 -1.06 3.11 20.83
C GLN A 80 -0.17 2.67 22.01
N GLY A 81 1.15 2.74 21.88
CA GLY A 81 2.12 2.24 22.86
C GLY A 81 2.45 0.75 22.72
N ASP A 82 1.95 0.06 21.68
CA ASP A 82 2.30 -1.32 21.37
C ASP A 82 3.55 -1.36 20.48
N ASN A 83 4.72 -1.12 21.10
CA ASN A 83 6.00 -1.11 20.40
C ASN A 83 6.35 -2.47 19.79
N GLY A 84 5.89 -3.56 20.39
CA GLY A 84 6.15 -4.91 19.90
C GLY A 84 5.53 -5.11 18.51
N LYS A 85 4.23 -4.82 18.38
CA LYS A 85 3.56 -4.87 17.06
C LYS A 85 4.10 -3.79 16.12
N GLY A 86 4.33 -2.58 16.63
CA GLY A 86 4.85 -1.47 15.84
C GLY A 86 6.13 -1.83 15.08
N PHE A 87 7.13 -2.33 15.80
CA PHE A 87 8.41 -2.73 15.21
C PHE A 87 8.30 -3.99 14.35
N ALA A 88 7.44 -4.94 14.70
CA ALA A 88 7.21 -6.13 13.88
C ALA A 88 6.68 -5.77 12.48
N TYR A 89 5.72 -4.85 12.39
CA TYR A 89 5.19 -4.40 11.10
C TYR A 89 6.17 -3.56 10.28
N PHE A 90 7.05 -2.78 10.94
CA PHE A 90 8.17 -2.13 10.27
C PHE A 90 9.14 -3.14 9.64
N GLU A 91 9.49 -4.22 10.35
CA GLU A 91 10.31 -5.28 9.77
C GLU A 91 9.59 -6.02 8.63
N GLN A 92 8.27 -6.21 8.73
CA GLN A 92 7.47 -6.79 7.66
C GLN A 92 7.46 -5.92 6.39
N GLU A 93 7.35 -4.60 6.53
CA GLU A 93 7.48 -3.65 5.42
C GLU A 93 8.84 -3.79 4.73
N LYS A 94 9.94 -3.86 5.50
CA LYS A 94 11.30 -4.03 4.96
C LYS A 94 11.51 -5.33 4.20
N GLN A 95 10.82 -6.39 4.62
CA GLN A 95 10.89 -7.71 3.97
C GLN A 95 10.13 -7.70 2.66
N LEU A 96 8.95 -7.08 2.62
CA LEU A 96 8.10 -7.06 1.44
C LEU A 96 8.52 -6.00 0.41
N TYR A 97 9.06 -4.86 0.89
CA TYR A 97 9.45 -3.69 0.10
C TYR A 97 10.87 -3.25 0.47
N PRO A 98 11.92 -3.90 -0.08
CA PRO A 98 13.30 -3.56 0.23
C PRO A 98 13.68 -2.11 -0.13
N GLU A 99 12.95 -1.47 -1.03
CA GLU A 99 13.08 -0.04 -1.37
C GLU A 99 12.79 0.89 -0.18
N SER A 100 11.95 0.45 0.77
CA SER A 100 11.60 1.23 1.96
C SER A 100 12.67 1.18 3.06
N ARG A 101 13.64 0.26 2.95
CA ARG A 101 14.51 -0.14 4.07
C ARG A 101 15.22 1.02 4.74
N GLN A 102 15.82 1.91 3.95
CA GLN A 102 16.56 3.06 4.49
C GLN A 102 15.68 3.97 5.34
N TYR A 103 14.43 4.18 4.91
CA TYR A 103 13.48 5.02 5.64
C TYR A 103 12.98 4.33 6.90
N ILE A 104 12.63 3.03 6.83
CA ILE A 104 12.17 2.28 8.00
C ILE A 104 13.28 2.13 9.04
N ASP A 105 14.53 1.89 8.63
CA ASP A 105 15.68 1.84 9.55
C ASP A 105 15.90 3.17 10.25
N PHE A 106 15.68 4.29 9.55
CA PHE A 106 15.68 5.62 10.16
C PHE A 106 14.56 5.76 11.21
N LEU A 107 13.32 5.35 10.90
CA LEU A 107 12.21 5.41 11.85
C LEU A 107 12.47 4.56 13.11
N LEU A 108 12.99 3.34 12.94
CA LEU A 108 13.30 2.44 14.03
C LEU A 108 14.32 3.03 15.02
N LYS A 109 15.42 3.57 14.50
CA LYS A 109 16.46 4.21 15.34
C LYS A 109 15.89 5.38 16.16
N ASN A 110 15.14 6.27 15.52
CA ASN A 110 14.52 7.39 16.21
C ASN A 110 13.49 6.96 17.25
N ALA A 111 12.68 5.93 16.96
CA ALA A 111 11.68 5.41 17.89
C ALA A 111 12.30 4.70 19.10
N GLN A 112 13.50 4.14 18.96
CA GLN A 112 14.25 3.47 20.02
C GLN A 112 15.16 4.43 20.81
N GLY A 113 15.32 5.67 20.36
CA GLY A 113 16.16 6.68 21.00
C GLY A 113 17.65 6.50 20.75
N GLU A 114 18.02 5.89 19.62
CA GLU A 114 19.40 5.65 19.16
C GLU A 114 19.93 6.71 18.19
#